data_AF-A0A2N4YNU6-F1
#
_entry.id   AF-A0A2N4YNU6-F1
#
_cell.length_a   1.000
_cell.length_b   1.000
_cell.length_c   1.000
_cell.angle_alpha   90.00
_cell.angle_beta   90.00
_cell.angle_gamma   90.00
#
_symmetry.space_group_name_H-M   'P 1'
#
loop_
_entity.id
_entity.type
_entity.pdbx_description
1 polymer ?
#
loop_
_entity_poly.entity_id
_entity_poly.type
_entity_poly.pdbx_seq_one_letter_code
_entity_poly.pdbx_strand_id
1 'polypeptide(L)' 'YYPQFGLCGTRSVPLTAGADLNLRIFIDSSSVEVFVNDGEACLSSRIYPQVPCRELALFAWSGSAALTEAGAWQLE' A
#
# COMPACT_ATOMS: atom_id res chain seq x y z
N TYR A 1 -5.16 8.50 9.26
CA TYR A 1 -4.48 9.80 9.44
C TYR A 1 -4.21 9.96 10.93
N TYR A 2 -2.95 10.14 11.35
CA TYR A 2 -2.56 10.19 12.77
C TYR A 2 -1.83 11.50 13.11
N PRO A 3 -2.52 12.65 13.06
CA PRO A 3 -1.90 13.95 13.30
C PRO A 3 -1.30 14.05 14.71
N GLN A 4 -1.85 13.30 15.68
CA GLN A 4 -1.33 13.20 17.05
C GLN A 4 0.07 12.58 17.15
N PHE A 5 0.48 11.79 16.16
CA PHE A 5 1.83 11.20 16.08
C PHE A 5 2.73 11.92 15.07
N GLY A 6 2.29 13.07 14.55
CA GLY A 6 3.03 13.80 13.51
C GLY A 6 3.15 13.06 12.18
N LEU A 7 2.37 12.00 11.96
CA LEU A 7 2.38 11.24 10.72
C LEU A 7 1.50 11.94 9.68
N CYS A 8 2.13 12.75 8.85
CA CYS A 8 1.53 13.43 7.71
C CYS A 8 2.43 13.27 6.48
N GLY A 9 1.84 12.96 5.34
CA GLY A 9 2.57 12.91 4.07
C GLY A 9 1.96 11.93 3.08
N THR A 10 2.14 12.25 1.82
CA THR A 10 1.90 11.34 0.69
C THR A 10 3.26 10.93 0.17
N ARG A 11 3.41 9.64 -0.16
CA ARG A 11 4.57 9.14 -0.88
C ARG A 11 4.11 8.70 -2.27
N SER A 12 4.87 9.08 -3.28
CA SER A 12 4.59 8.76 -4.67
C SER A 12 5.90 8.50 -5.39
N VAL A 13 5.86 7.59 -6.35
CA VAL A 13 6.96 7.27 -7.25
C VAL A 13 6.44 7.39 -8.68
N PRO A 14 7.27 7.83 -9.64
CA PRO A 14 6.86 7.85 -11.04
C PRO A 14 6.61 6.41 -11.52
N LEU A 15 5.59 6.24 -12.37
CA LEU A 15 5.25 4.97 -13.00
C LEU A 15 5.23 5.12 -14.52
N THR A 16 5.55 4.05 -15.23
CA THR A 16 5.41 3.98 -16.69
C THR A 16 3.94 3.89 -17.07
N ALA A 17 3.44 4.86 -17.85
CA ALA A 17 2.04 4.88 -18.26
C ALA A 17 1.70 3.70 -19.19
N GLY A 18 0.56 3.07 -18.95
CA GLY A 18 0.05 1.96 -19.77
C GLY A 18 0.70 0.59 -19.51
N ALA A 19 1.66 0.51 -18.59
CA ALA A 19 2.22 -0.76 -18.12
C ALA A 19 1.38 -1.33 -16.97
N ASP A 20 1.43 -2.65 -16.80
CA ASP A 20 0.87 -3.31 -15.64
C ASP A 20 1.65 -2.92 -14.37
N LEU A 21 0.93 -2.78 -13.26
CA LEU A 21 1.50 -2.42 -11.98
C LEU A 21 1.56 -3.65 -11.07
N ASN A 22 2.77 -4.08 -10.72
CA ASN A 22 2.96 -5.12 -9.71
C ASN A 22 3.26 -4.48 -8.35
N LEU A 23 2.55 -4.90 -7.31
CA LEU A 23 2.76 -4.41 -5.95
C LEU A 23 2.95 -5.59 -5.00
N ARG A 24 4.00 -5.49 -4.17
CA ARG A 24 4.13 -6.34 -2.98
C ARG A 24 4.04 -5.46 -1.75
N ILE A 25 3.03 -5.72 -0.93
CA ILE A 25 2.68 -4.87 0.22
C ILE A 25 2.84 -5.68 1.50
N PHE A 26 3.69 -5.19 2.40
CA PHE A 26 3.83 -5.70 3.76
C PHE A 26 3.11 -4.76 4.72
N ILE A 27 2.29 -5.34 5.58
CA ILE A 27 1.49 -4.60 6.56
C ILE A 27 1.76 -5.23 7.92
N ASP A 28 2.22 -4.41 8.87
CA ASP A 28 2.42 -4.79 10.25
C ASP A 28 1.66 -3.83 11.18
N SER A 29 1.64 -4.16 12.47
CA SER A 29 1.10 -3.40 13.58
C SER A 29 1.53 -1.92 13.61
N SER A 30 2.70 -1.59 13.04
CA SER A 30 3.26 -0.23 13.09
C SER A 30 3.74 0.32 11.75
N SER A 31 3.68 -0.46 10.66
CA SER A 31 4.23 -0.07 9.36
C SER A 31 3.45 -0.62 8.17
N VAL A 32 3.60 0.08 7.05
CA VAL A 32 3.26 -0.40 5.71
C VAL A 32 4.47 -0.16 4.81
N GLU A 33 4.84 -1.20 4.08
CA GLU A 33 5.93 -1.16 3.10
C GLU A 33 5.41 -1.64 1.76
N VAL A 34 5.57 -0.82 0.73
CA VAL A 34 5.09 -1.09 -0.63
C VAL A 34 6.29 -1.16 -1.56
N PHE A 35 6.49 -2.34 -2.15
CA PHE A 35 7.48 -2.58 -3.18
C PHE A 35 6.78 -2.52 -4.53
N VAL A 36 7.28 -1.67 -5.41
CA VAL A 36 6.70 -1.37 -6.71
C VAL A 36 7.49 -2.09 -7.79
N ASN A 37 6.76 -2.84 -8.63
CA ASN A 37 7.31 -3.66 -9.70
C ASN A 37 8.42 -4.59 -9.17
N ASP A 38 9.42 -4.89 -9.98
CA ASP A 38 10.56 -5.74 -9.61
C ASP A 38 11.62 -4.99 -8.77
N GLY A 39 11.16 -4.19 -7.80
CA GLY A 39 12.02 -3.41 -6.90
C GLY A 39 12.45 -2.06 -7.45
N GLU A 40 11.77 -1.53 -8.47
CA GLU A 40 12.02 -0.20 -9.04
C GLU A 40 11.88 0.91 -8.01
N ALA A 41 10.97 0.73 -7.05
CA ALA A 41 10.84 1.64 -5.92
C ALA A 41 10.32 0.94 -4.66
N CYS A 42 10.63 1.52 -3.50
CA CYS A 42 10.12 1.12 -2.21
C CYS A 42 9.57 2.34 -1.45
N LEU A 43 8.35 2.20 -0.93
CA LEU A 43 7.67 3.20 -0.11
C LEU A 43 7.42 2.64 1.27
N SER A 44 7.97 3.28 2.31
CA SER A 44 7.75 2.88 3.71
C SER A 44 7.04 3.97 4.51
N SER A 45 6.01 3.60 5.25
CA SER A 45 5.29 4.50 6.15
C SER A 45 4.97 3.83 7.47
N ARG A 46 4.91 4.62 8.54
CA ARG A 46 4.36 4.17 9.82
C ARG A 46 2.85 4.28 9.82
N ILE A 47 2.18 3.33 10.47
CA ILE A 47 0.74 3.32 10.72
C ILE A 47 0.48 2.89 12.16
N TYR A 48 -0.66 3.26 12.75
CA TYR A 48 -1.04 2.83 14.11
C TYR A 48 -2.51 2.41 14.16
N PRO A 49 -2.91 1.34 13.44
CA PRO A 49 -4.30 0.93 13.30
C PRO A 49 -4.93 0.62 14.66
N GLN A 50 -6.09 1.22 14.92
CA GLN A 50 -6.87 0.95 16.14
C GLN A 50 -7.77 -0.27 15.96
N VAL A 51 -7.85 -1.10 16.99
CA VAL A 51 -8.76 -2.26 17.04
C VAL A 51 -10.20 -1.75 17.22
N PRO A 52 -11.22 -2.32 16.53
CA PRO A 52 -11.18 -3.53 15.70
C PRO A 52 -10.92 -3.31 14.21
N CYS A 53 -10.71 -2.07 13.75
CA CYS A 53 -10.61 -1.74 12.33
C CYS A 53 -9.33 -2.28 11.68
N ARG A 54 -9.39 -3.54 11.22
CA ARG A 54 -8.38 -4.22 10.40
C ARG A 54 -9.03 -4.83 9.16
N GLU A 55 -9.47 -3.96 8.26
CA GLU A 55 -10.02 -4.36 6.96
C GLU A 55 -9.10 -3.90 5.83
N LEU A 56 -8.97 -4.73 4.80
CA LEU A 56 -8.25 -4.41 3.58
C LEU A 56 -9.25 -4.34 2.43
N ALA A 57 -9.18 -3.26 1.64
CA ALA A 57 -10.03 -3.06 0.48
C ALA A 57 -9.19 -2.52 -0.69
N LEU A 58 -9.52 -2.98 -1.89
CA LEU A 58 -9.01 -2.44 -3.15
C LEU A 58 -10.10 -1.60 -3.80
N PHE A 59 -9.73 -0.42 -4.28
CA PHE A 59 -10.67 0.52 -4.90
C PHE A 59 -9.97 1.30 -6.01
N ALA A 60 -10.77 1.82 -6.95
CA ALA A 60 -10.32 2.72 -8.01
C ALA A 60 -11.14 4.02 -7.94
N TRP A 61 -10.49 5.16 -8.21
CA TRP A 61 -11.13 6.46 -8.25
C TRP A 61 -11.11 7.00 -9.68
N SER A 62 -12.24 7.56 -10.15
CA SER A 62 -12.35 8.18 -11.49
C SER A 62 -11.94 7.28 -12.66
N GLY A 63 -12.24 5.98 -12.56
CA GLY A 63 -11.93 5.00 -13.60
C GLY A 63 -12.18 3.58 -13.10
N SER A 64 -11.66 2.61 -13.86
CA SER A 64 -11.68 1.19 -13.50
C SER A 64 -10.26 0.66 -13.41
N ALA A 65 -10.03 -0.24 -12.45
CA ALA A 65 -8.83 -1.05 -12.37
C ALA A 65 -9.22 -2.53 -12.47
N ALA A 66 -8.46 -3.30 -13.23
CA ALA A 66 -8.59 -4.75 -13.27
C ALA A 66 -7.50 -5.38 -12.41
N LEU A 67 -7.89 -6.19 -11.44
CA LEU A 67 -6.97 -7.01 -10.66
C LEU A 67 -6.78 -8.34 -11.39
N THR A 68 -5.63 -8.53 -12.02
CA THR A 68 -5.33 -9.72 -12.80
C THR A 68 -4.88 -10.89 -11.93
N GLU A 69 -4.07 -10.60 -10.91
CA GLU A 69 -3.56 -11.58 -9.95
C GLU A 69 -3.42 -10.94 -8.57
N ALA A 70 -3.77 -11.69 -7.52
CA ALA A 70 -3.56 -11.29 -6.13
C ALA A 70 -3.42 -12.49 -5.21
N GLY A 71 -2.61 -12.32 -4.18
CA GLY A 71 -2.46 -13.27 -3.08
C GLY A 71 -2.19 -12.52 -1.78
N ALA A 72 -2.63 -13.13 -0.67
CA ALA A 72 -2.35 -12.64 0.66
C ALA A 72 -1.85 -13.79 1.52
N TRP A 73 -0.84 -13.53 2.33
CA TRP A 73 -0.27 -14.48 3.27
C TRP A 73 -0.09 -13.81 4.63
N GLN A 74 -0.12 -14.61 5.68
CA GLN A 74 0.22 -14.14 7.01
C GLN A 74 1.74 -14.01 7.12
N LEU A 75 2.20 -12.92 7.72
CA LEU A 75 3.60 -12.79 8.13
C LEU A 75 3.82 -13.59 9.42
N GLU A 76 4.85 -14.42 9.44
CA GLU A 76 5.33 -15.14 10.63
C GLU A 76 6.13 -14.23 11.56
#